data_AF-A0A2N2AQB1-F1
#
_entry.id   AF-A0A2N2AQB1-F1
#
_cell.length_a   1.000
_cell.length_b   1.000
_cell.length_c   1.000
_cell.angle_alpha   90.00
_cell.angle_beta   90.00
_cell.angle_gamma   90.00
#
_symmetry.space_group_name_H-M   'P 1'
#
loop_
_entity.id
_entity.type
_entity.pdbx_description
1 polymer ?
#
loop_
_entity_poly.entity_id
_entity_poly.type
_entity_poly.pdbx_seq_one_letter_code
_entity_poly.pdbx_strand_id
1 'polypeptide(L)'
;MRRQNHRAPRVISGIFIGTLMAALTVLFFQAAEIEKAWTKLGRTGSPVRSTILAGHWLRTGQDSSYSPASLEVEKSSPEAGTRAVEVFQPEAARTAFNRRADCFNIMYLWIDNDVLKVISITSFNKATKQAAIVVIPLHTVVNNSTSLITGNGYIAGPGFYTVQDLYREKGQEALRAFLEQRLDIDIPNLIHVNQTALQKLSDIMGVLSVNDGKITMLEAFEQTAAGLRTDDRNVVRAIASQALQPEILFKLPKLLWVFAHDISTNFSTEQMLGVFYLSRQMDLAHMDKTALPGSEYIKGNLKYLFVPEQTWKNIIYEITQ
;
A
#
# COMPACT_ATOMS: atom_id res chain seq x y z
N MET A 1 6.36 30.23 27.24
CA MET A 1 6.33 29.52 25.95
C MET A 1 6.14 28.03 26.21
N ARG A 2 4.93 27.48 26.00
CA ARG A 2 4.65 26.04 26.14
C ARG A 2 4.99 25.36 24.81
N ARG A 3 5.94 24.41 24.83
CA ARG A 3 6.23 23.52 23.69
C ARG A 3 5.02 22.61 23.46
N GLN A 4 4.37 22.73 22.30
CA GLN A 4 3.38 21.77 21.85
C GLN A 4 4.12 20.51 21.38
N ASN A 5 3.98 19.42 22.15
CA ASN A 5 4.41 18.10 21.71
C ASN A 5 3.46 17.62 20.60
N HIS A 6 3.93 17.62 19.35
CA HIS A 6 3.24 16.93 18.26
C HIS A 6 3.37 15.42 18.47
N ARG A 7 2.29 14.79 18.94
CA ARG A 7 2.15 13.34 18.86
C ARG A 7 1.83 12.99 17.41
N ALA A 8 2.66 12.14 16.79
CA ALA A 8 2.37 11.59 15.47
C ALA A 8 1.01 10.86 15.49
N PRO A 9 0.13 11.09 14.50
CA PRO A 9 -1.16 10.44 14.42
C PRO A 9 -0.99 8.95 14.10
N ARG A 10 -1.64 8.10 14.91
CA ARG A 10 -1.73 6.65 14.70
C ARG A 10 -2.95 6.36 13.83
N VAL A 11 -2.78 6.25 12.52
CA VAL A 11 -3.78 5.67 11.62
C VAL A 11 -3.08 4.65 10.74
N ILE A 12 -3.20 3.39 11.13
CA ILE A 12 -2.59 2.23 10.50
C ILE A 12 -3.76 1.40 9.98
N SER A 13 -4.32 1.70 8.80
CA SER A 13 -5.62 1.09 8.46
C SER A 13 -5.95 0.78 6.99
N GLY A 14 -4.99 0.29 6.22
CA GLY A 14 -5.29 -0.27 4.88
C GLY A 14 -4.16 -1.10 4.28
N ILE A 15 -3.35 -1.67 5.15
CA ILE A 15 -1.95 -1.97 4.88
C ILE A 15 -1.68 -3.44 4.55
N PHE A 16 -2.75 -4.24 4.54
CA PHE A 16 -2.66 -5.68 4.61
C PHE A 16 -2.95 -6.35 3.26
N ILE A 17 -3.68 -5.66 2.37
CA ILE A 17 -4.11 -6.23 1.07
C ILE A 17 -2.95 -6.30 0.10
N GLY A 18 -2.17 -5.22 -0.06
CA GLY A 18 -1.01 -5.22 -0.97
C GLY A 18 0.01 -6.30 -0.59
N THR A 19 0.31 -6.44 0.71
CA THR A 19 1.25 -7.45 1.21
C THR A 19 0.70 -8.87 1.09
N LEU A 20 -0.59 -9.07 1.40
CA LEU A 20 -1.23 -10.36 1.21
C LEU A 20 -1.27 -10.74 -0.26
N MET A 21 -1.68 -9.82 -1.14
CA MET A 21 -1.79 -10.10 -2.56
C MET A 21 -0.40 -10.33 -3.16
N ALA A 22 0.63 -9.61 -2.72
CA ALA A 22 2.03 -9.90 -3.06
C ALA A 22 2.47 -11.28 -2.54
N ALA A 23 2.19 -11.61 -1.28
CA ALA A 23 2.53 -12.90 -0.68
C ALA A 23 1.77 -14.05 -1.36
N LEU A 24 0.48 -13.88 -1.62
CA LEU A 24 -0.36 -14.83 -2.32
C LEU A 24 0.09 -14.96 -3.77
N THR A 25 0.43 -13.87 -4.45
CA THR A 25 1.01 -13.92 -5.80
C THR A 25 2.33 -14.71 -5.79
N VAL A 26 3.23 -14.47 -4.85
CA VAL A 26 4.46 -15.26 -4.68
C VAL A 26 4.15 -16.75 -4.44
N LEU A 27 3.21 -17.05 -3.55
CA LEU A 27 2.78 -18.42 -3.25
C LEU A 27 2.11 -19.10 -4.46
N PHE A 28 1.29 -18.39 -5.23
CA PHE A 28 0.59 -18.89 -6.42
C PHE A 28 1.54 -19.20 -7.57
N PHE A 29 2.62 -18.46 -7.70
CA PHE A 29 3.61 -18.73 -8.75
C PHE A 29 4.67 -19.74 -8.32
N GLN A 30 5.02 -19.81 -7.03
CA GLN A 30 5.76 -20.95 -6.51
C GLN A 30 4.95 -22.24 -6.65
N ALA A 31 3.65 -22.18 -6.40
CA ALA A 31 2.70 -23.26 -6.66
C ALA A 31 2.66 -23.71 -8.13
N ALA A 32 2.66 -22.78 -9.10
CA ALA A 32 2.72 -23.12 -10.51
C ALA A 32 4.07 -23.73 -10.93
N GLU A 33 5.19 -23.31 -10.32
CA GLU A 33 6.49 -24.00 -10.48
C GLU A 33 6.49 -25.38 -9.80
N ILE A 34 5.85 -25.52 -8.65
CA ILE A 34 5.65 -26.78 -7.95
C ILE A 34 4.77 -27.70 -8.82
N GLU A 35 3.67 -27.24 -9.39
CA GLU A 35 2.81 -28.02 -10.28
C GLU A 35 3.53 -28.43 -11.57
N LYS A 36 4.32 -27.52 -12.17
CA LYS A 36 5.25 -27.86 -13.27
C LYS A 36 6.32 -28.86 -12.87
N ALA A 37 6.83 -28.78 -11.64
CA ALA A 37 7.78 -29.75 -11.10
C ALA A 37 7.12 -31.10 -10.81
N TRP A 38 5.89 -31.11 -10.29
CA TRP A 38 5.08 -32.31 -10.00
C TRP A 38 4.65 -33.02 -11.27
N THR A 39 4.22 -32.29 -12.31
CA THR A 39 3.94 -32.86 -13.63
C THR A 39 5.19 -33.42 -14.29
N LYS A 40 6.37 -32.82 -14.03
CA LYS A 40 7.68 -33.33 -14.48
C LYS A 40 8.18 -34.52 -13.65
N LEU A 41 7.83 -34.59 -12.36
CA LEU A 41 8.14 -35.68 -11.42
C LEU A 41 7.14 -36.84 -11.47
N GLY A 42 6.00 -36.67 -12.15
CA GLY A 42 5.02 -37.74 -12.44
C GLY A 42 5.54 -38.84 -13.37
N ARG A 43 6.81 -38.76 -13.81
CA ARG A 43 7.53 -39.85 -14.46
C ARG A 43 8.85 -40.07 -13.73
N THR A 44 8.98 -41.26 -13.12
CA THR A 44 10.15 -41.82 -12.44
C THR A 44 10.45 -41.28 -11.04
N GLY A 45 10.20 -42.15 -10.05
CA GLY A 45 10.39 -41.88 -8.64
C GLY A 45 11.84 -41.95 -8.18
N SER A 46 12.17 -41.06 -7.24
CA SER A 46 13.03 -41.27 -6.07
C SER A 46 12.91 -40.04 -5.16
N PRO A 47 13.09 -40.18 -3.83
CA PRO A 47 12.82 -39.09 -2.89
C PRO A 47 13.87 -38.00 -3.05
N VAL A 48 13.43 -36.81 -3.48
CA VAL A 48 14.27 -35.62 -3.47
C VAL A 48 14.44 -35.18 -2.02
N ARG A 49 15.67 -35.25 -1.54
CA ARG A 49 16.11 -34.66 -0.29
C ARG A 49 15.87 -33.15 -0.39
N SER A 50 14.87 -32.62 0.31
CA SER A 50 14.63 -31.20 0.38
C SER A 50 15.78 -30.55 1.17
N THR A 51 16.60 -29.77 0.49
CA THR A 51 17.44 -28.78 1.15
C THR A 51 16.50 -27.75 1.75
N ILE A 52 16.38 -27.75 3.07
CA ILE A 52 15.79 -26.66 3.83
C ILE A 52 16.59 -25.41 3.47
N LEU A 53 15.96 -24.47 2.75
CA LEU A 53 16.49 -23.12 2.60
C LEU A 53 16.56 -22.52 4.01
N ALA A 54 17.79 -22.38 4.51
CA ALA A 54 18.08 -21.75 5.78
C ALA A 54 17.46 -20.34 5.80
N GLY A 55 16.61 -20.11 6.79
CA GLY A 55 15.75 -18.95 6.87
C GLY A 55 16.46 -17.64 7.19
N HIS A 56 15.83 -16.54 6.79
CA HIS A 56 15.80 -15.27 7.53
C HIS A 56 14.84 -14.31 6.80
N TRP A 57 13.53 -14.52 6.96
CA TRP A 57 12.53 -13.58 6.43
C TRP A 57 11.89 -12.85 7.60
N LEU A 58 12.09 -11.52 7.62
CA LEU A 58 11.56 -10.50 8.54
C LEU A 58 12.35 -10.23 9.83
N ARG A 59 13.30 -9.28 9.77
CA ARG A 59 13.76 -8.36 10.84
C ARG A 59 13.79 -6.93 10.24
N THR A 60 12.81 -6.08 10.55
CA THR A 60 12.74 -5.01 11.60
C THR A 60 13.34 -3.66 11.22
N GLY A 61 12.51 -2.61 11.32
CA GLY A 61 12.92 -1.23 11.61
C GLY A 61 11.69 -0.31 11.59
N GLN A 62 11.04 -0.10 12.73
CA GLN A 62 10.10 1.03 12.85
C GLN A 62 10.97 2.26 13.10
N ASP A 63 11.26 3.01 12.04
CA ASP A 63 12.12 4.16 12.17
C ASP A 63 11.35 5.32 12.82
N SER A 64 11.51 5.46 14.14
CA SER A 64 11.08 6.66 14.86
C SER A 64 11.87 7.90 14.44
N SER A 65 12.84 7.78 13.53
CA SER A 65 13.67 8.86 13.03
C SER A 65 13.20 9.49 11.72
N TYR A 66 12.02 9.11 11.18
CA TYR A 66 11.46 9.84 10.05
C TYR A 66 11.18 11.30 10.41
N SER A 67 12.16 12.14 10.12
CA SER A 67 12.06 13.58 9.98
C SER A 67 12.18 13.84 8.49
N PRO A 68 11.20 14.47 7.83
CA PRO A 68 11.34 14.82 6.43
C PRO A 68 12.66 15.59 6.25
N ALA A 69 13.39 15.30 5.18
CA ALA A 69 14.70 15.91 4.94
C ALA A 69 14.57 17.44 5.04
N SER A 70 15.25 18.03 6.02
CA SER A 70 15.42 19.48 6.09
C SER A 70 16.32 19.88 4.93
N LEU A 71 15.74 20.48 3.89
CA LEU A 71 16.49 21.13 2.82
C LEU A 71 17.31 22.28 3.42
N GLU A 72 18.59 22.03 3.70
CA GLU A 72 19.55 23.09 3.95
C GLU A 72 19.80 23.82 2.63
N VAL A 73 19.17 24.98 2.48
CA VAL A 73 19.47 25.92 1.39
C VAL A 73 20.80 26.57 1.75
N GLU A 74 21.86 26.18 1.05
CA GLU A 74 23.17 26.82 1.13
C GLU A 74 23.02 28.30 0.75
N LYS A 75 23.15 29.16 1.75
CA LYS A 75 22.94 30.61 1.63
C LYS A 75 24.20 31.23 1.02
N SER A 76 24.32 31.22 -0.31
CA SER A 76 25.38 31.96 -1.00
C SER A 76 25.27 33.46 -0.67
N SER A 77 26.34 34.06 -0.15
CA SER A 77 26.42 35.48 0.20
C SER A 77 26.15 36.38 -1.01
N PRO A 78 25.45 37.53 -0.84
CA PRO A 78 25.14 38.42 -1.94
C PRO A 78 26.30 39.40 -2.18
N GLU A 79 26.95 39.30 -3.33
CA GLU A 79 27.65 40.46 -3.91
C GLU A 79 26.63 41.40 -4.56
N ALA A 80 26.78 42.68 -4.25
CA ALA A 80 25.86 43.75 -4.60
C ALA A 80 25.82 43.99 -6.12
N GLY A 81 24.66 43.73 -6.72
CA GLY A 81 24.35 44.13 -8.09
C GLY A 81 22.84 44.12 -8.30
N THR A 82 22.26 45.30 -8.45
CA THR A 82 20.82 45.55 -8.65
C THR A 82 20.31 44.84 -9.91
N ARG A 83 19.88 43.59 -9.77
CA ARG A 83 19.03 42.88 -10.73
C ARG A 83 17.71 42.60 -10.02
N ALA A 84 16.61 42.75 -10.76
CA ALA A 84 15.28 42.39 -10.30
C ALA A 84 15.36 41.03 -9.60
N VAL A 85 15.07 41.04 -8.30
CA VAL A 85 14.95 39.81 -7.51
C VAL A 85 13.70 39.13 -8.05
N GLU A 86 13.88 38.26 -9.06
CA GLU A 86 12.98 37.14 -9.22
C GLU A 86 12.97 36.46 -7.86
N VAL A 87 11.86 36.65 -7.13
CA VAL A 87 11.61 35.96 -5.88
C VAL A 87 11.60 34.49 -6.23
N PHE A 88 12.75 33.83 -6.05
CA PHE A 88 12.89 32.40 -6.17
C PHE A 88 11.89 31.79 -5.20
N GLN A 89 10.74 31.33 -5.71
CA GLN A 89 9.78 30.60 -4.90
C GLN A 89 10.40 29.22 -4.63
N PRO A 90 10.82 28.89 -3.41
CA PRO A 90 11.37 27.56 -3.10
C PRO A 90 10.31 26.47 -3.30
N GLU A 91 9.02 26.85 -3.39
CA GLU A 91 7.93 25.97 -3.77
C GLU A 91 7.97 25.54 -5.26
N ALA A 92 8.68 26.26 -6.13
CA ALA A 92 8.90 25.85 -7.53
C ALA A 92 10.03 24.82 -7.68
N ALA A 93 10.84 24.60 -6.63
CA ALA A 93 11.82 23.49 -6.57
C ALA A 93 11.17 22.17 -6.09
N ARG A 94 9.83 22.09 -6.07
CA ARG A 94 9.02 20.90 -5.75
C ARG A 94 9.16 19.84 -6.85
N THR A 95 10.28 19.15 -6.84
CA THR A 95 10.54 18.00 -7.69
C THR A 95 9.53 16.90 -7.41
N ALA A 96 8.73 16.53 -8.41
CA ALA A 96 7.85 15.36 -8.38
C ALA A 96 8.69 14.10 -8.63
N PHE A 97 9.29 13.58 -7.55
CA PHE A 97 10.27 12.52 -7.67
C PHE A 97 9.68 11.15 -7.98
N ASN A 98 8.40 10.93 -7.68
CA ASN A 98 7.73 9.66 -7.98
C ASN A 98 7.84 9.28 -9.48
N ARG A 99 7.69 10.25 -10.39
CA ARG A 99 7.84 10.03 -11.84
C ARG A 99 9.25 9.57 -12.24
N ARG A 100 10.27 9.88 -11.42
CA ARG A 100 11.65 9.43 -11.64
C ARG A 100 11.89 8.01 -11.15
N ALA A 101 11.03 7.49 -10.27
CA ALA A 101 11.12 6.11 -9.83
C ALA A 101 10.60 5.20 -10.97
N ASP A 102 11.47 4.34 -11.51
CA ASP A 102 11.06 3.30 -12.47
C ASP A 102 10.31 2.20 -11.72
N CYS A 103 9.07 2.51 -11.36
CA CYS A 103 8.19 1.65 -10.58
C CYS A 103 7.17 0.93 -11.45
N PHE A 104 6.92 -0.34 -11.12
CA PHE A 104 5.70 -1.03 -11.55
C PHE A 104 4.64 -0.82 -10.47
N ASN A 105 3.57 -0.10 -10.81
CA ASN A 105 2.54 0.32 -9.85
C ASN A 105 1.28 -0.53 -9.99
N ILE A 106 0.68 -0.85 -8.84
CA ILE A 106 -0.56 -1.62 -8.73
C ILE A 106 -1.46 -0.94 -7.71
N MET A 107 -2.69 -0.62 -8.09
CA MET A 107 -3.72 -0.18 -7.15
C MET A 107 -4.54 -1.38 -6.67
N TYR A 108 -4.79 -1.43 -5.37
CA TYR A 108 -5.65 -2.40 -4.71
C TYR A 108 -6.85 -1.70 -4.12
N LEU A 109 -8.03 -2.19 -4.46
CA LEU A 109 -9.31 -1.77 -3.89
C LEU A 109 -9.94 -2.94 -3.14
N TRP A 110 -10.35 -2.69 -1.90
CA TRP A 110 -11.24 -3.60 -1.18
C TRP A 110 -12.60 -2.96 -1.00
N ILE A 111 -13.62 -3.66 -1.48
CA ILE A 111 -15.00 -3.18 -1.55
C ILE A 111 -15.93 -4.19 -0.90
N ASP A 112 -16.96 -3.68 -0.24
CA ASP A 112 -18.03 -4.45 0.39
C ASP A 112 -19.38 -3.87 -0.06
N ASN A 113 -20.12 -4.58 -0.90
CA ASN A 113 -21.39 -4.12 -1.48
C ASN A 113 -21.30 -2.70 -2.07
N ASP A 114 -20.35 -2.49 -2.99
CA ASP A 114 -20.02 -1.20 -3.61
C ASP A 114 -19.51 -0.09 -2.66
N VAL A 115 -19.34 -0.40 -1.37
CA VAL A 115 -18.68 0.49 -0.41
C VAL A 115 -17.20 0.20 -0.37
N LEU A 116 -16.40 1.17 -0.78
CA LEU A 116 -14.96 1.13 -0.66
C LEU A 116 -14.53 1.11 0.81
N LYS A 117 -13.77 0.08 1.22
CA LYS A 117 -13.20 -0.10 2.56
C LYS A 117 -11.73 0.30 2.65
N VAL A 118 -10.94 -0.02 1.63
CA VAL A 118 -9.49 0.28 1.61
C VAL A 118 -9.03 0.58 0.19
N ILE A 119 -8.12 1.54 0.08
CA ILE A 119 -7.29 1.77 -1.10
C ILE A 119 -5.83 1.67 -0.69
N SER A 120 -5.04 0.94 -1.46
CA SER A 120 -3.59 0.97 -1.35
C SER A 120 -2.92 0.90 -2.72
N ILE A 121 -1.73 1.45 -2.83
CA ILE A 121 -0.89 1.37 -4.02
C ILE A 121 0.40 0.68 -3.62
N THR A 122 0.74 -0.39 -4.34
CA THR A 122 2.06 -1.01 -4.26
C THR A 122 2.88 -0.58 -5.45
N SER A 123 4.07 -0.06 -5.18
CA SER A 123 5.03 0.40 -6.18
C SER A 123 6.30 -0.42 -6.05
N PHE A 124 6.71 -1.02 -7.16
CA PHE A 124 7.85 -1.92 -7.23
C PHE A 124 8.98 -1.27 -8.03
N ASN A 125 9.99 -0.74 -7.36
CA ASN A 125 11.09 -0.06 -8.02
C ASN A 125 12.02 -1.11 -8.67
N LYS A 126 12.12 -1.06 -10.00
CA LYS A 126 12.85 -2.06 -10.78
C LYS A 126 14.36 -1.92 -10.62
N ALA A 127 14.86 -0.71 -10.33
CA ALA A 127 16.27 -0.40 -10.18
C ALA A 127 16.79 -0.77 -8.78
N THR A 128 16.13 -0.28 -7.73
CA THR A 128 16.56 -0.49 -6.34
C THR A 128 16.11 -1.83 -5.76
N LYS A 129 15.15 -2.49 -6.42
CA LYS A 129 14.48 -3.73 -5.93
C LYS A 129 13.76 -3.52 -4.60
N GLN A 130 13.42 -2.28 -4.28
CA GLN A 130 12.59 -1.91 -3.13
C GLN A 130 11.11 -1.85 -3.52
N ALA A 131 10.24 -2.07 -2.54
CA ALA A 131 8.80 -2.02 -2.70
C ALA A 131 8.18 -1.07 -1.68
N ALA A 132 7.31 -0.17 -2.15
CA ALA A 132 6.53 0.72 -1.31
C ALA A 132 5.06 0.31 -1.30
N ILE A 133 4.46 0.25 -0.12
CA ILE A 133 2.99 0.16 0.01
C ILE A 133 2.48 1.45 0.63
N VAL A 134 1.78 2.24 -0.17
CA VAL A 134 1.14 3.48 0.25
C VAL A 134 -0.34 3.24 0.42
N VAL A 135 -0.84 3.40 1.64
CA VAL A 135 -2.27 3.29 1.94
C VAL A 135 -2.90 4.66 1.93
N ILE A 136 -4.06 4.79 1.31
CA ILE A 136 -4.76 6.06 1.18
C ILE A 136 -5.98 6.04 2.10
N PRO A 137 -5.97 6.78 3.23
CA PRO A 137 -7.12 6.84 4.11
C PRO A 137 -8.34 7.37 3.35
N LEU A 138 -9.50 6.73 3.52
CA LEU A 138 -10.71 7.08 2.78
C LEU A 138 -11.20 8.51 3.03
N HIS A 139 -10.88 9.05 4.20
CA HIS A 139 -11.20 10.42 4.60
C HIS A 139 -10.18 11.47 4.11
N THR A 140 -9.26 11.09 3.22
CA THR A 140 -8.34 12.02 2.57
C THR A 140 -9.10 12.99 1.67
N VAL A 141 -8.80 14.28 1.79
CA VAL A 141 -9.48 15.33 1.02
C VAL A 141 -8.98 15.35 -0.42
N VAL A 142 -9.91 15.33 -1.39
CA VAL A 142 -9.62 15.24 -2.83
C VAL A 142 -9.36 16.60 -3.45
N ASN A 143 -9.91 17.68 -2.92
CA ASN A 143 -9.72 19.03 -3.45
C ASN A 143 -9.32 20.00 -2.35
N ASN A 144 -8.19 20.68 -2.54
CA ASN A 144 -7.76 21.79 -1.66
C ASN A 144 -8.37 23.13 -2.11
N SER A 145 -9.22 23.13 -3.15
CA SER A 145 -10.02 24.29 -3.54
C SER A 145 -10.98 24.64 -2.41
N THR A 146 -10.48 25.45 -1.49
CA THR A 146 -11.06 26.67 -0.92
C THR A 146 -12.57 26.83 -1.07
N SER A 147 -13.37 25.84 -0.71
CA SER A 147 -14.75 26.08 -0.31
C SER A 147 -14.71 26.68 1.10
N LEU A 148 -14.50 27.99 1.08
CA LEU A 148 -14.82 28.97 2.11
C LEU A 148 -14.09 28.82 3.44
N ILE A 149 -12.75 28.89 3.44
CA ILE A 149 -12.06 29.46 4.62
C ILE A 149 -12.39 30.95 4.61
N THR A 150 -13.39 31.37 5.38
CA THR A 150 -13.62 32.81 5.60
C THR A 150 -12.44 33.39 6.39
N GLY A 151 -12.18 34.70 6.27
CA GLY A 151 -11.01 35.39 6.86
C GLY A 151 -10.85 35.28 8.39
N ASN A 152 -11.72 34.52 9.05
CA ASN A 152 -11.79 34.20 10.46
C ASN A 152 -11.52 32.70 10.74
N GLY A 153 -11.10 31.91 9.74
CA GLY A 153 -10.71 30.51 9.88
C GLY A 153 -11.87 29.50 9.95
N TYR A 154 -13.11 29.92 9.66
CA TYR A 154 -14.28 29.05 9.66
C TYR A 154 -14.59 28.53 8.26
N ILE A 155 -14.73 27.21 8.14
CA ILE A 155 -15.17 26.54 6.90
C ILE A 155 -16.69 26.51 6.86
N ALA A 156 -17.29 27.38 6.03
CA ALA A 156 -18.73 27.42 5.78
C ALA A 156 -19.08 26.44 4.64
N GLY A 157 -19.82 25.36 4.94
CA GLY A 157 -20.23 24.37 3.93
C GLY A 157 -20.47 22.96 4.51
N PRO A 158 -21.11 22.07 3.73
CA PRO A 158 -21.60 20.75 4.18
C PRO A 158 -20.52 19.72 4.52
N GLY A 159 -19.24 19.99 4.27
CA GLY A 159 -18.12 19.09 4.55
C GLY A 159 -17.02 19.24 3.50
N PHE A 160 -15.90 18.54 3.68
CA PHE A 160 -14.88 18.40 2.63
C PHE A 160 -15.18 17.18 1.77
N TYR A 161 -14.87 17.26 0.47
CA TYR A 161 -14.99 16.14 -0.45
C TYR A 161 -13.81 15.18 -0.29
N THR A 162 -14.10 13.92 0.04
CA THR A 162 -13.08 12.91 0.38
C THR A 162 -12.87 11.88 -0.73
N VAL A 163 -11.82 11.07 -0.59
CA VAL A 163 -11.54 9.93 -1.47
C VAL A 163 -12.70 8.93 -1.48
N GLN A 164 -13.36 8.72 -0.34
CA GLN A 164 -14.57 7.90 -0.26
C GLN A 164 -15.70 8.47 -1.11
N ASP A 165 -15.92 9.78 -1.06
CA ASP A 165 -16.97 10.45 -1.83
C ASP A 165 -16.68 10.38 -3.33
N LEU A 166 -15.42 10.59 -3.73
CA LEU A 166 -14.97 10.45 -5.12
C LEU A 166 -15.28 9.06 -5.68
N TYR A 167 -14.92 8.00 -4.94
CA TYR A 167 -15.21 6.65 -5.37
C TYR A 167 -16.72 6.39 -5.47
N ARG A 168 -17.50 6.81 -4.46
CA ARG A 168 -18.96 6.59 -4.43
C ARG A 168 -19.67 7.27 -5.61
N GLU A 169 -19.24 8.47 -5.99
CA GLU A 169 -19.93 9.27 -7.01
C GLU A 169 -19.41 9.06 -8.43
N LYS A 170 -18.11 8.80 -8.59
CA LYS A 170 -17.43 8.74 -9.89
C LYS A 170 -16.81 7.39 -10.19
N GLY A 171 -16.81 6.48 -9.23
CA GLY A 171 -16.32 5.13 -9.38
C GLY A 171 -14.79 5.03 -9.42
N GLN A 172 -14.36 3.81 -9.73
CA GLN A 172 -12.97 3.37 -9.76
C GLN A 172 -12.08 4.16 -10.72
N GLU A 173 -12.52 4.41 -11.96
CA GLU A 173 -11.66 5.05 -12.97
C GLU A 173 -11.34 6.50 -12.62
N ALA A 174 -12.31 7.24 -12.08
CA ALA A 174 -12.07 8.60 -11.60
C ALA A 174 -11.15 8.63 -10.38
N LEU A 175 -11.30 7.66 -9.46
CA LEU A 175 -10.38 7.50 -8.34
C LEU A 175 -8.96 7.20 -8.84
N ARG A 176 -8.79 6.29 -9.81
CA ARG A 176 -7.49 5.96 -10.40
C ARG A 176 -6.83 7.20 -11.01
N ALA A 177 -7.55 7.92 -11.87
CA ALA A 177 -7.05 9.13 -12.52
C ALA A 177 -6.66 10.21 -11.50
N PHE A 178 -7.45 10.38 -10.43
CA PHE A 178 -7.10 11.28 -9.32
C PHE A 178 -5.78 10.88 -8.65
N LEU A 179 -5.59 9.59 -8.36
CA LEU A 179 -4.38 9.09 -7.71
C LEU A 179 -3.14 9.17 -8.61
N GLU A 180 -3.28 8.82 -9.89
CA GLU A 180 -2.23 9.00 -10.91
C GLU A 180 -1.77 10.46 -10.97
N GLN A 181 -2.73 11.39 -11.04
CA GLN A 181 -2.43 12.83 -11.06
C GLN A 181 -1.76 13.30 -9.77
N ARG A 182 -2.28 12.90 -8.60
CA ARG A 182 -1.77 13.36 -7.30
C ARG A 182 -0.38 12.83 -7.02
N LEU A 183 -0.16 11.53 -7.23
CA LEU A 183 1.12 10.87 -6.99
C LEU A 183 2.14 11.14 -8.10
N ASP A 184 1.71 11.66 -9.25
CA ASP A 184 2.53 11.82 -10.45
C ASP A 184 3.18 10.50 -10.89
N ILE A 185 2.35 9.46 -11.01
CA ILE A 185 2.72 8.12 -11.48
C ILE A 185 1.64 7.56 -12.41
N ASP A 186 2.01 6.60 -13.24
CA ASP A 186 1.04 5.77 -13.96
C ASP A 186 0.63 4.55 -13.11
N ILE A 187 -0.65 4.22 -13.06
CA ILE A 187 -1.20 3.05 -12.35
C ILE A 187 -1.91 2.16 -13.38
N PRO A 188 -1.15 1.40 -14.19
CA PRO A 188 -1.73 0.59 -15.25
C PRO A 188 -2.47 -0.64 -14.72
N ASN A 189 -2.14 -1.10 -13.51
CA ASN A 189 -2.69 -2.33 -12.96
C ASN A 189 -3.60 -2.06 -11.76
N LEU A 190 -4.68 -2.82 -11.71
CA LEU A 190 -5.70 -2.76 -10.70
C LEU A 190 -6.08 -4.16 -10.23
N ILE A 191 -6.23 -4.28 -8.93
CA ILE A 191 -6.80 -5.44 -8.27
C ILE A 191 -7.97 -4.97 -7.41
N HIS A 192 -9.14 -5.53 -7.67
CA HIS A 192 -10.36 -5.32 -6.91
C HIS A 192 -10.74 -6.61 -6.19
N VAL A 193 -10.70 -6.55 -4.86
CA VAL A 193 -11.07 -7.63 -3.95
C VAL A 193 -12.41 -7.30 -3.31
N ASN A 194 -13.43 -8.11 -3.56
CA ASN A 194 -14.70 -7.96 -2.84
C ASN A 194 -14.63 -8.65 -1.45
N GLN A 195 -15.49 -8.22 -0.52
CA GLN A 195 -15.61 -8.80 0.82
C GLN A 195 -15.82 -10.33 0.76
N THR A 196 -16.63 -10.80 -0.18
CA THR A 196 -16.96 -12.23 -0.34
C THR A 196 -15.73 -13.07 -0.73
N ALA A 197 -14.88 -12.59 -1.64
CA ALA A 197 -13.62 -13.25 -1.99
C ALA A 197 -12.72 -13.33 -0.76
N LEU A 198 -12.59 -12.22 -0.02
CA LEU A 198 -11.77 -12.19 1.18
C LEU A 198 -12.27 -13.17 2.25
N GLN A 199 -13.59 -13.28 2.44
CA GLN A 199 -14.20 -14.30 3.30
C GLN A 199 -13.88 -15.71 2.82
N LYS A 200 -14.10 -16.02 1.54
CA LYS A 200 -13.80 -17.35 0.96
C LYS A 200 -12.34 -17.73 1.15
N LEU A 201 -11.41 -16.80 0.91
CA LEU A 201 -9.99 -17.00 1.14
C LEU A 201 -9.71 -17.25 2.63
N SER A 202 -10.33 -16.46 3.52
CA SER A 202 -10.18 -16.60 4.97
C SER A 202 -10.65 -17.98 5.44
N ASP A 203 -11.77 -18.47 4.92
CA ASP A 203 -12.31 -19.79 5.26
C ASP A 203 -11.41 -20.93 4.79
N ILE A 204 -10.79 -20.78 3.61
CA ILE A 204 -9.86 -21.77 3.08
C ILE A 204 -8.57 -21.81 3.91
N MET A 205 -8.02 -20.64 4.23
CA MET A 205 -6.82 -20.47 5.04
C MET A 205 -7.02 -20.94 6.48
N GLY A 206 -8.24 -20.79 7.00
CA GLY A 206 -8.59 -21.14 8.37
C GLY A 206 -8.10 -20.11 9.39
N VAL A 207 -8.01 -20.55 10.64
CA VAL A 207 -7.60 -19.71 11.76
C VAL A 207 -6.08 -19.54 11.76
N LEU A 208 -5.63 -18.31 11.95
CA LEU A 208 -4.23 -17.92 12.07
C LEU A 208 -3.85 -17.77 13.55
N SER A 209 -2.64 -18.19 13.90
CA SER A 209 -2.06 -17.93 15.21
C SER A 209 -1.21 -16.67 15.15
N VAL A 210 -1.63 -15.60 15.83
CA VAL A 210 -0.92 -14.32 15.89
C VAL A 210 -0.77 -13.88 17.34
N ASN A 211 0.48 -13.74 17.83
CA ASN A 211 0.80 -13.32 19.21
C ASN A 211 0.00 -14.10 20.27
N ASP A 212 0.03 -15.43 20.19
CA ASP A 212 -0.72 -16.37 21.07
C ASP A 212 -2.25 -16.31 20.97
N GLY A 213 -2.79 -15.38 20.16
CA GLY A 213 -4.19 -15.29 19.81
C GLY A 213 -4.54 -16.08 18.55
N LYS A 214 -5.83 -16.41 18.42
CA LYS A 214 -6.43 -16.97 17.21
C LYS A 214 -7.22 -15.89 16.50
N ILE A 215 -6.96 -15.68 15.22
CA ILE A 215 -7.67 -14.70 14.41
C ILE A 215 -7.87 -15.24 13.00
N THR A 216 -8.99 -14.92 12.37
CA THR A 216 -9.15 -15.24 10.94
C THR A 216 -8.44 -14.21 10.08
N MET A 217 -8.15 -14.55 8.82
CA MET A 217 -7.61 -13.57 7.89
C MET A 217 -8.53 -12.35 7.80
N LEU A 218 -9.82 -12.58 7.55
CA LEU A 218 -10.80 -11.49 7.42
C LEU A 218 -10.87 -10.59 8.65
N GLU A 219 -10.93 -11.16 9.84
CA GLU A 219 -10.99 -10.39 11.08
C GLU A 219 -9.74 -9.51 11.24
N ALA A 220 -8.56 -10.02 10.88
CA ALA A 220 -7.35 -9.22 10.89
C ALA A 220 -7.42 -8.05 9.89
N PHE A 221 -7.98 -8.27 8.69
CA PHE A 221 -8.21 -7.20 7.72
C PHE A 221 -9.14 -6.11 8.26
N GLU A 222 -10.26 -6.49 8.88
CA GLU A 222 -11.25 -5.54 9.40
C GLU A 222 -10.70 -4.76 10.60
N GLN A 223 -10.02 -5.44 11.53
CA GLN A 223 -9.39 -4.78 12.68
C GLN A 223 -8.28 -3.82 12.24
N THR A 224 -7.45 -4.23 11.27
CA THR A 224 -6.45 -3.34 10.68
C THR A 224 -7.15 -2.17 9.99
N ALA A 225 -8.16 -2.38 9.15
CA ALA A 225 -8.87 -1.30 8.44
C ALA A 225 -9.60 -0.31 9.36
N ALA A 226 -10.00 -0.75 10.55
CA ALA A 226 -10.53 0.10 11.61
C ALA A 226 -9.45 0.81 12.44
N GLY A 227 -8.17 0.53 12.21
CA GLY A 227 -7.04 1.06 12.99
C GLY A 227 -6.95 0.49 14.42
N LEU A 228 -7.66 -0.61 14.69
CA LEU A 228 -7.67 -1.29 15.99
C LEU A 228 -6.41 -2.15 16.18
N ARG A 229 -5.80 -2.55 15.06
CA ARG A 229 -4.64 -3.46 15.03
C ARG A 229 -3.39 -2.76 14.55
N THR A 230 -2.26 -3.03 15.19
CA THR A 230 -0.95 -2.42 14.88
C THR A 230 0.15 -3.45 14.62
N ASP A 231 -0.11 -4.73 14.86
CA ASP A 231 0.82 -5.85 14.67
C ASP A 231 0.69 -6.49 13.29
N ASP A 232 0.42 -5.70 12.25
CA ASP A 232 0.21 -6.17 10.88
C ASP A 232 1.32 -7.12 10.40
N ARG A 233 2.55 -6.89 10.85
CA ARG A 233 3.70 -7.75 10.57
C ARG A 233 3.49 -9.20 11.05
N ASN A 234 2.96 -9.36 12.26
CA ASN A 234 2.75 -10.68 12.83
C ASN A 234 1.59 -11.37 12.12
N VAL A 235 0.57 -10.62 11.68
CA VAL A 235 -0.51 -11.15 10.84
C VAL A 235 0.01 -11.59 9.47
N VAL A 236 0.83 -10.77 8.79
CA VAL A 236 1.41 -11.13 7.48
C VAL A 236 2.22 -12.41 7.60
N ARG A 237 3.08 -12.48 8.63
CA ARG A 237 3.89 -13.66 8.90
C ARG A 237 3.01 -14.88 9.18
N ALA A 238 1.95 -14.73 9.97
CA ALA A 238 1.04 -15.83 10.25
C ALA A 238 0.33 -16.33 8.98
N ILE A 239 -0.10 -15.44 8.09
CA ILE A 239 -0.67 -15.84 6.80
C ILE A 239 0.35 -16.57 5.94
N ALA A 240 1.55 -16.01 5.80
CA ALA A 240 2.61 -16.64 5.01
C ALA A 240 2.93 -18.05 5.54
N SER A 241 3.11 -18.17 6.86
CA SER A 241 3.31 -19.47 7.51
C SER A 241 2.14 -20.43 7.30
N GLN A 242 0.90 -19.94 7.40
CA GLN A 242 -0.31 -20.74 7.17
C GLN A 242 -0.36 -21.24 5.73
N ALA A 243 -0.04 -20.40 4.75
CA ALA A 243 -0.10 -20.76 3.33
C ALA A 243 0.94 -21.81 2.93
N LEU A 244 2.04 -21.89 3.68
CA LEU A 244 3.08 -22.90 3.50
C LEU A 244 2.78 -24.22 4.22
N GLN A 245 1.68 -24.31 4.98
CA GLN A 245 1.30 -25.57 5.61
C GLN A 245 0.87 -26.59 4.55
N PRO A 246 1.25 -27.88 4.69
CA PRO A 246 0.86 -28.92 3.74
C PRO A 246 -0.65 -28.99 3.49
N GLU A 247 -1.46 -28.81 4.54
CA GLU A 247 -2.92 -28.80 4.45
C GLU A 247 -3.47 -27.69 3.54
N ILE A 248 -2.83 -26.53 3.52
CA ILE A 248 -3.23 -25.41 2.66
C ILE A 248 -2.72 -25.60 1.23
N LEU A 249 -1.54 -26.19 1.06
CA LEU A 249 -1.03 -26.55 -0.27
C LEU A 249 -1.98 -27.50 -1.01
N PHE A 250 -2.66 -28.42 -0.31
CA PHE A 250 -3.71 -29.24 -0.93
C PHE A 250 -4.96 -28.44 -1.33
N LYS A 251 -5.24 -27.31 -0.68
CA LYS A 251 -6.37 -26.41 -0.99
C LYS A 251 -6.03 -25.35 -2.03
N LEU A 252 -4.80 -25.31 -2.49
CA LEU A 252 -4.28 -24.36 -3.47
C LEU A 252 -5.12 -24.27 -4.77
N PRO A 253 -5.63 -25.37 -5.37
CA PRO A 253 -6.51 -25.25 -6.53
C PRO A 253 -7.79 -24.45 -6.23
N LYS A 254 -8.33 -24.61 -5.02
CA LYS A 254 -9.51 -23.86 -4.56
C LYS A 254 -9.17 -22.39 -4.31
N LEU A 255 -8.00 -22.10 -3.76
CA LEU A 255 -7.50 -20.72 -3.62
C LEU A 255 -7.38 -20.06 -5.00
N LEU A 256 -6.73 -20.72 -5.96
CA LEU A 256 -6.58 -20.23 -7.33
C LEU A 256 -7.93 -19.97 -8.00
N TRP A 257 -8.90 -20.85 -7.77
CA TRP A 257 -10.25 -20.68 -8.30
C TRP A 257 -10.93 -19.41 -7.75
N VAL A 258 -10.83 -19.15 -6.45
CA VAL A 258 -11.35 -17.90 -5.84
C VAL A 258 -10.64 -16.68 -6.43
N PHE A 259 -9.33 -16.74 -6.62
CA PHE A 259 -8.57 -15.65 -7.24
C PHE A 259 -8.99 -15.38 -8.69
N ALA A 260 -9.21 -16.43 -9.48
CA ALA A 260 -9.57 -16.28 -10.89
C ALA A 260 -11.01 -15.78 -11.09
N HIS A 261 -11.94 -16.14 -10.19
CA HIS A 261 -13.37 -15.88 -10.38
C HIS A 261 -13.93 -14.75 -9.49
N ASP A 262 -13.42 -14.59 -8.28
CA ASP A 262 -13.98 -13.66 -7.30
C ASP A 262 -13.15 -12.37 -7.16
N ILE A 263 -11.92 -12.33 -7.69
CA ILE A 263 -11.06 -11.14 -7.70
C ILE A 263 -11.03 -10.56 -9.11
N SER A 264 -11.46 -9.31 -9.24
CA SER A 264 -11.43 -8.60 -10.52
C SER A 264 -10.07 -7.94 -10.70
N THR A 265 -9.44 -8.19 -11.83
CA THR A 265 -8.10 -7.68 -12.13
C THR A 265 -7.96 -7.41 -13.63
N ASN A 266 -7.25 -6.36 -13.99
CA ASN A 266 -6.91 -6.05 -15.38
C ASN A 266 -5.53 -6.57 -15.79
N PHE A 267 -4.91 -7.40 -14.94
CA PHE A 267 -3.63 -8.00 -15.22
C PHE A 267 -3.68 -8.95 -16.43
N SER A 268 -2.82 -8.71 -17.40
CA SER A 268 -2.43 -9.74 -18.37
C SER A 268 -1.55 -10.81 -17.72
N THR A 269 -1.50 -12.00 -18.33
CA THR A 269 -0.61 -13.08 -17.87
C THR A 269 0.86 -12.65 -17.82
N GLU A 270 1.31 -11.82 -18.76
CA GLU A 270 2.66 -11.27 -18.80
C GLU A 270 2.93 -10.33 -17.62
N GLN A 271 1.98 -9.45 -17.28
CA GLN A 271 2.09 -8.56 -16.11
C GLN A 271 2.12 -9.37 -14.81
N MET A 272 1.32 -10.44 -14.70
CA MET A 272 1.34 -11.28 -13.50
C MET A 272 2.70 -11.98 -13.34
N LEU A 273 3.25 -12.53 -14.44
CA LEU A 273 4.59 -13.11 -14.45
C LEU A 273 5.65 -12.06 -14.13
N GLY A 274 5.51 -10.84 -14.65
CA GLY A 274 6.39 -9.71 -14.34
C GLY A 274 6.42 -9.40 -12.84
N VAL A 275 5.25 -9.31 -12.19
CA VAL A 275 5.15 -9.14 -10.73
C VAL A 275 5.79 -10.31 -10.00
N PHE A 276 5.58 -11.54 -10.45
CA PHE A 276 6.23 -12.69 -9.84
C PHE A 276 7.76 -12.59 -9.89
N TYR A 277 8.33 -12.32 -11.06
CA TYR A 277 9.79 -12.20 -11.19
C TYR A 277 10.34 -11.04 -10.37
N LEU A 278 9.66 -9.90 -10.36
CA LEU A 278 10.03 -8.75 -9.54
C LEU A 278 9.99 -9.10 -8.05
N SER A 279 8.90 -9.71 -7.58
CA SER A 279 8.73 -10.08 -6.17
C SER A 279 9.78 -11.07 -5.66
N ARG A 280 10.30 -11.96 -6.52
CA ARG A 280 11.39 -12.89 -6.18
C ARG A 280 12.75 -12.20 -6.03
N GLN A 281 12.95 -11.09 -6.75
CA GLN A 281 14.20 -10.31 -6.71
C GLN A 281 14.16 -9.22 -5.64
N MET A 282 12.98 -8.93 -5.11
CA MET A 282 12.77 -7.86 -4.15
C MET A 282 13.11 -8.30 -2.74
N ASP A 283 13.65 -7.36 -1.99
CA ASP A 283 13.81 -7.53 -0.56
C ASP A 283 12.47 -7.26 0.14
N LEU A 284 11.58 -8.25 0.08
CA LEU A 284 10.29 -8.19 0.76
C LEU A 284 10.43 -8.08 2.29
N ALA A 285 11.62 -8.34 2.86
CA ALA A 285 11.86 -8.14 4.29
C ALA A 285 11.97 -6.65 4.66
N HIS A 286 12.31 -5.80 3.70
CA HIS A 286 12.40 -4.34 3.81
C HIS A 286 11.26 -3.62 3.08
N MET A 287 10.15 -4.32 2.81
CA MET A 287 8.98 -3.68 2.20
C MET A 287 8.35 -2.68 3.18
N ASP A 288 8.57 -1.41 2.88
CA ASP A 288 8.13 -0.30 3.71
C ASP A 288 6.70 0.11 3.35
N LYS A 289 5.98 0.45 4.41
CA LYS A 289 4.53 0.47 4.40
C LYS A 289 4.03 1.65 5.21
N THR A 290 3.43 2.58 4.51
CA THR A 290 3.11 3.89 5.07
C THR A 290 1.68 4.28 4.70
N ALA A 291 0.88 4.63 5.71
CA ALA A 291 -0.34 5.37 5.45
C ALA A 291 0.03 6.78 5.01
N LEU A 292 -0.64 7.27 3.97
CA LEU A 292 -0.36 8.57 3.38
C LEU A 292 -0.33 9.65 4.47
N PRO A 293 0.81 10.31 4.73
CA PRO A 293 0.93 11.19 5.86
C PRO A 293 0.24 12.53 5.59
N GLY A 294 -0.40 13.09 6.61
CA GLY A 294 -1.13 14.35 6.48
C GLY A 294 -1.55 14.91 7.83
N SER A 295 -2.19 16.07 7.78
CA SER A 295 -2.79 16.73 8.93
C SER A 295 -4.25 16.34 9.07
N GLU A 296 -4.59 15.77 10.22
CA GLU A 296 -5.97 15.41 10.54
C GLU A 296 -6.77 16.63 10.99
N TYR A 297 -8.00 16.73 10.51
CA TYR A 297 -8.97 17.74 10.92
C TYR A 297 -10.29 17.05 11.28
N ILE A 298 -10.85 17.39 12.43
CA ILE A 298 -12.11 16.81 12.92
C ILE A 298 -13.15 17.93 12.99
N LYS A 299 -14.30 17.73 12.33
CA LYS A 299 -15.46 18.63 12.38
C LYS A 299 -16.69 17.81 12.74
N GLY A 300 -17.15 17.94 13.99
CA GLY A 300 -18.20 17.08 14.54
C GLY A 300 -17.73 15.63 14.63
N ASN A 301 -18.51 14.70 14.08
CA ASN A 301 -18.18 13.26 14.02
C ASN A 301 -17.42 12.87 12.75
N LEU A 302 -17.05 13.84 11.91
CA LEU A 302 -16.35 13.60 10.65
C LEU A 302 -14.86 13.89 10.81
N LYS A 303 -14.04 12.97 10.31
CA LYS A 303 -12.58 13.08 10.25
C LYS A 303 -12.18 13.38 8.81
N TYR A 304 -11.15 14.20 8.63
CA TYR A 304 -10.59 14.58 7.34
C TYR A 304 -9.07 14.55 7.42
N LEU A 305 -8.42 14.19 6.31
CA LEU A 305 -6.97 14.15 6.21
C LEU A 305 -6.52 15.07 5.07
N PHE A 306 -5.75 16.09 5.41
CA PHE A 306 -5.13 17.02 4.47
C PHE A 306 -3.70 16.60 4.21
N VAL A 307 -3.40 16.27 2.96
CA VAL A 307 -2.07 15.80 2.55
C VAL A 307 -1.39 16.90 1.74
N PRO A 308 -0.19 17.37 2.15
CA PRO A 308 0.58 18.33 1.37
C PRO A 308 0.87 17.81 -0.04
N GLU A 309 0.91 18.70 -1.03
CA GLU A 309 1.13 18.32 -2.42
C GLU A 309 2.49 17.63 -2.63
N GLN A 310 3.53 18.08 -1.92
CA GLN A 310 4.85 17.45 -1.94
C GLN A 310 4.81 16.00 -1.48
N THR A 311 4.06 15.71 -0.42
CA THR A 311 3.92 14.36 0.12
C THR A 311 3.36 13.41 -0.94
N TRP A 312 2.29 13.82 -1.64
CA TRP A 312 1.76 13.01 -2.74
C TRP A 312 2.83 12.72 -3.79
N LYS A 313 3.56 13.73 -4.24
CA LYS A 313 4.50 13.62 -5.37
C LYS A 313 5.83 12.94 -5.06
N ASN A 314 6.12 12.67 -3.77
CA ASN A 314 7.42 12.14 -3.34
C ASN A 314 7.37 10.86 -2.51
N ILE A 315 6.22 10.51 -1.92
CA ILE A 315 6.14 9.40 -0.96
C ILE A 315 6.61 8.05 -1.52
N ILE A 316 6.37 7.76 -2.80
CA ILE A 316 6.82 6.49 -3.41
C ILE A 316 8.32 6.51 -3.62
N TYR A 317 8.86 7.63 -4.11
CA TYR A 317 10.30 7.79 -4.28
C TYR A 317 11.01 7.65 -2.94
N GLU A 318 10.58 8.37 -1.91
CA GLU A 318 11.17 8.35 -0.57
C GLU A 318 11.24 6.95 0.04
N ILE A 319 10.24 6.11 -0.21
CA ILE A 319 10.20 4.73 0.31
C ILE A 319 11.03 3.75 -0.55
N THR A 320 11.27 4.07 -1.82
CA THR A 320 11.89 3.12 -2.76
C THR A 320 13.33 3.43 -3.14
N GLN A 321 13.96 4.47 -2.56
CA GLN A 321 15.39 4.73 -2.71
C GLN A 321 16.22 3.97 -1.66
#